data_AF-F4RNW4-F1
#
_entry.id   AF-F4RNW4-F1
#
_cell.length_a   1.000
_cell.length_b   1.000
_cell.length_c   1.000
_cell.angle_alpha   90.00
_cell.angle_beta   90.00
_cell.angle_gamma   90.00
#
_symmetry.space_group_name_H-M   'P 1'
#
loop_
_entity.id
_entity.type
_entity.pdbx_description
1 polymer ?
#
loop_
_entity_poly.entity_id
_entity_poly.type
_entity_poly.pdbx_seq_one_letter_code
_entity_poly.pdbx_strand_id
1 'polypeptide(L)'
;MDLAARNYYSGGFTNRLSWMRESPAFLRAALVSPKARFILFNALRPLVNTTPSSNASVDMPNPFISRADQIHSLVKISWNTLSAALGGSAVGIPVTATQIIGEKGVMWPQQLVDRTRDTEHLPLTRYPTIIFLGTDESTTEGVTLPLEPAKDSAQDVDQAFEEHTIGSPMWAIDVTEVPSLADEALITQIWQKEQDSSGVENAQGLRFMDLRTALLGISDASMAAQSRSLIDWNIRNRFCSACGRPTHSQWVGWKLACTPDVKRPSDGHQDPNATDLHIRAQCLTTKGGVQNFCYPRSDPVCIMAITNSTNDAILLGRKKIWPEGFYSCLAGFIEPGESLEDSVRREAWEEAGVKVGPVNYHSTQPWPFPGSLMIGVFGEAEANPNIRTDLDKELEDARFFPRSIVRKAVETREVITLTEAEIMQMDEGNATSDTPSKKPTTIKLRIPPPTAIAHQLIKTWAFGDQVPKPMQTIGQRPNF
;
A
#
# COMPACT_ATOMS: atom_id res chain seq x y z
N MET A 1 0.02 9.12 -22.16
CA MET A 1 0.46 9.52 -20.81
C MET A 1 1.90 9.07 -20.62
N ASP A 2 2.76 9.93 -20.08
CA ASP A 2 4.16 9.58 -19.84
C ASP A 2 4.29 8.70 -18.59
N LEU A 3 4.25 7.37 -18.78
CA LEU A 3 4.41 6.38 -17.70
C LEU A 3 5.81 6.40 -17.09
N ALA A 4 6.79 7.03 -17.75
CA ALA A 4 8.15 7.18 -17.23
C ALA A 4 8.21 8.01 -15.93
N ALA A 5 7.13 8.73 -15.60
CA ALA A 5 7.08 9.62 -14.45
C ALA A 5 6.42 9.02 -13.17
N ARG A 6 6.06 7.73 -13.13
CA ARG A 6 5.29 7.14 -12.01
C ARG A 6 6.06 6.03 -11.30
N ASN A 7 6.15 6.10 -9.97
CA ASN A 7 6.67 4.99 -9.17
C ASN A 7 5.70 3.80 -9.18
N TYR A 8 6.20 2.57 -9.07
CA TYR A 8 5.47 1.34 -9.39
C TYR A 8 4.13 1.11 -8.65
N TYR A 9 4.05 1.44 -7.35
CA TYR A 9 2.82 1.32 -6.55
C TYR A 9 2.00 2.62 -6.49
N SER A 10 2.42 3.62 -7.26
CA SER A 10 1.74 4.92 -7.39
C SER A 10 0.95 5.00 -8.69
N GLY A 11 0.16 6.07 -8.85
CA GLY A 11 -0.48 6.36 -10.14
C GLY A 11 -1.77 5.60 -10.41
N GLY A 12 -2.53 5.29 -9.37
CA GLY A 12 -3.87 4.72 -9.50
C GLY A 12 -4.78 5.61 -10.36
N PHE A 13 -5.61 4.96 -11.18
CA PHE A 13 -6.58 5.61 -12.07
C PHE A 13 -7.97 5.69 -11.45
N THR A 14 -8.12 5.18 -10.22
CA THR A 14 -9.38 5.26 -9.49
C THR A 14 -9.61 6.67 -8.95
N ASN A 15 -10.77 7.24 -9.26
CA ASN A 15 -11.30 8.35 -8.49
C ASN A 15 -11.80 7.81 -7.15
N ARG A 16 -11.20 8.25 -6.05
CA ARG A 16 -11.44 7.66 -4.71
C ARG A 16 -12.80 8.00 -4.12
N LEU A 17 -13.50 9.00 -4.65
CA LEU A 17 -14.83 9.46 -4.21
C LEU A 17 -14.95 9.53 -2.68
N SER A 18 -13.99 10.18 -2.01
CA SER A 18 -13.87 10.09 -0.55
C SER A 18 -15.07 10.68 0.20
N TRP A 19 -15.75 11.66 -0.39
CA TRP A 19 -16.96 12.27 0.18
C TRP A 19 -18.16 11.33 0.15
N MET A 20 -18.20 10.36 -0.78
CA MET A 20 -19.31 9.40 -0.91
C MET A 20 -19.24 8.24 0.08
N ARG A 21 -18.13 8.09 0.82
CA ARG A 21 -17.94 6.96 1.76
C ARG A 21 -18.87 6.98 2.96
N GLU A 22 -19.49 8.13 3.24
CA GLU A 22 -20.51 8.24 4.28
C GLU A 22 -21.90 7.86 3.81
N SER A 23 -22.16 7.80 2.49
CA SER A 23 -23.48 7.58 1.91
C SER A 23 -23.79 6.08 1.77
N PRO A 24 -24.66 5.51 2.62
CA PRO A 24 -24.98 4.08 2.55
C PRO A 24 -25.77 3.76 1.28
N ALA A 25 -26.58 4.70 0.78
CA ALA A 25 -27.35 4.55 -0.46
C ALA A 25 -26.41 4.40 -1.66
N PHE A 26 -25.44 5.32 -1.80
CA PHE A 26 -24.40 5.23 -2.82
C PHE A 26 -23.63 3.91 -2.73
N LEU A 27 -23.12 3.56 -1.55
CA LEU A 27 -22.27 2.39 -1.40
C LEU A 27 -23.02 1.08 -1.69
N ARG A 28 -24.30 0.98 -1.31
CA ARG A 28 -25.15 -0.18 -1.66
C ARG A 28 -25.34 -0.30 -3.17
N ALA A 29 -25.64 0.82 -3.84
CA ALA A 29 -25.80 0.85 -5.30
C ALA A 29 -24.47 0.53 -6.02
N ALA A 30 -23.36 1.09 -5.55
CA ALA A 30 -22.02 0.82 -6.05
C ALA A 30 -21.61 -0.65 -5.88
N LEU A 31 -22.02 -1.32 -4.79
CA LEU A 31 -21.68 -2.70 -4.49
C LEU A 31 -22.37 -3.68 -5.45
N VAL A 32 -23.67 -3.47 -5.71
CA VAL A 32 -24.47 -4.37 -6.55
C VAL A 32 -24.49 -3.99 -8.03
N SER A 33 -23.76 -2.94 -8.40
CA SER A 33 -23.65 -2.51 -9.79
C SER A 33 -23.12 -3.67 -10.67
N PRO A 34 -23.73 -3.95 -11.83
CA PRO A 34 -23.20 -4.93 -12.79
C PRO A 34 -21.78 -4.61 -13.27
N LYS A 35 -21.38 -3.33 -13.19
CA LYS A 35 -20.05 -2.84 -13.54
C LYS A 35 -19.07 -2.86 -12.35
N ALA A 36 -19.53 -3.21 -11.14
CA ALA A 36 -18.65 -3.35 -10.00
C ALA A 36 -17.64 -4.48 -10.21
N ARG A 37 -16.40 -4.26 -9.77
CA ARG A 37 -15.30 -5.21 -9.87
C ARG A 37 -14.61 -5.38 -8.53
N PHE A 38 -14.29 -6.63 -8.20
CA PHE A 38 -13.81 -7.04 -6.90
C PHE A 38 -12.47 -7.74 -7.03
N ILE A 39 -11.50 -7.26 -6.26
CA ILE A 39 -10.16 -7.85 -6.14
C ILE A 39 -10.16 -8.69 -4.86
N LEU A 40 -9.84 -9.97 -5.00
CA LEU A 40 -9.77 -10.87 -3.86
C LEU A 40 -8.38 -10.91 -3.25
N PHE A 41 -8.33 -10.98 -1.93
CA PHE A 41 -7.11 -11.17 -1.15
C PHE A 41 -7.28 -12.36 -0.20
N ASN A 42 -6.25 -13.19 -0.10
CA ASN A 42 -6.13 -14.24 0.91
C ASN A 42 -4.81 -14.07 1.66
N ALA A 43 -4.85 -13.86 2.97
CA ALA A 43 -3.70 -13.55 3.82
C ALA A 43 -2.83 -12.41 3.23
N LEU A 44 -3.46 -11.31 2.81
CA LEU A 44 -2.83 -10.14 2.17
C LEU A 44 -2.16 -10.39 0.81
N ARG A 45 -2.40 -11.56 0.20
CA ARG A 45 -1.94 -11.89 -1.15
C ARG A 45 -3.09 -11.65 -2.13
N PRO A 46 -2.92 -10.78 -3.15
CA PRO A 46 -3.95 -10.61 -4.19
C PRO A 46 -4.07 -11.87 -5.05
N LEU A 47 -5.29 -12.10 -5.55
CA LEU A 47 -5.55 -13.08 -6.61
C LEU A 47 -5.06 -12.52 -7.95
N VAL A 48 -4.16 -13.25 -8.60
CA VAL A 48 -3.59 -12.87 -9.89
C VAL A 48 -3.79 -13.97 -10.91
N ASN A 49 -3.86 -13.59 -12.18
CA ASN A 49 -3.84 -14.52 -13.29
C ASN A 49 -2.39 -14.68 -13.77
N THR A 50 -1.86 -15.91 -13.66
CA THR A 50 -0.50 -16.22 -14.08
C THR A 50 -0.40 -16.69 -15.52
N THR A 51 -1.52 -16.84 -16.23
CA THR A 51 -1.50 -17.18 -17.65
C THR A 51 -0.90 -16.00 -18.43
N PRO A 52 0.15 -16.20 -19.24
CA PRO A 52 0.71 -15.14 -20.07
C PRO A 52 -0.36 -14.62 -21.02
N SER A 53 -0.72 -13.34 -20.90
CA SER A 53 -1.69 -12.73 -21.81
C SER A 53 -1.04 -12.49 -23.17
N SER A 54 -1.59 -13.08 -24.24
CA SER A 54 -1.24 -12.70 -25.62
C SER A 54 -1.58 -11.23 -25.93
N ASN A 55 -2.48 -10.64 -25.14
CA ASN A 55 -2.88 -9.23 -25.17
C ASN A 55 -2.09 -8.35 -24.19
N ALA A 56 -1.02 -8.85 -23.55
CA ALA A 56 -0.06 -8.02 -22.80
C ALA A 56 0.62 -6.94 -23.67
N SER A 57 0.33 -6.94 -24.97
CA SER A 57 0.75 -5.98 -25.98
C SER A 57 -0.08 -4.68 -26.04
N VAL A 58 -1.17 -4.53 -25.29
CA VAL A 58 -2.05 -3.34 -25.42
C VAL A 58 -2.03 -2.40 -24.20
N ASP A 59 -1.77 -2.90 -22.99
CA ASP A 59 -1.52 -2.05 -21.82
C ASP A 59 -0.02 -1.94 -21.53
N MET A 60 0.62 -1.06 -22.30
CA MET A 60 1.92 -0.39 -22.10
C MET A 60 3.08 -1.20 -21.47
N PRO A 61 4.25 -1.30 -22.11
CA PRO A 61 5.41 -1.99 -21.52
C PRO A 61 5.72 -1.41 -20.14
N ASN A 62 5.69 -2.25 -19.10
CA ASN A 62 6.09 -1.84 -17.77
C ASN A 62 7.59 -1.51 -17.80
N PRO A 63 8.02 -0.23 -17.70
CA PRO A 63 9.42 0.15 -17.83
C PRO A 63 10.29 -0.48 -16.73
N PHE A 64 9.66 -1.00 -15.67
CA PHE A 64 10.33 -1.63 -14.54
C PHE A 64 10.60 -3.13 -14.73
N ILE A 65 10.00 -3.77 -15.74
CA ILE A 65 10.10 -5.23 -15.94
C ILE A 65 10.67 -5.49 -17.34
N SER A 66 11.83 -6.15 -17.41
CA SER A 66 12.52 -6.40 -18.69
C SER A 66 11.85 -7.45 -19.57
N ARG A 67 11.04 -8.35 -19.01
CA ARG A 67 10.36 -9.38 -19.79
C ARG A 67 8.85 -9.37 -19.57
N ALA A 68 8.11 -9.13 -20.64
CA ALA A 68 6.65 -9.03 -20.62
C ALA A 68 5.94 -10.36 -20.27
N ASP A 69 6.61 -11.50 -20.50
CA ASP A 69 6.12 -12.84 -20.16
C ASP A 69 6.02 -13.10 -18.64
N GLN A 70 6.59 -12.23 -17.81
CA GLN A 70 6.56 -12.32 -16.35
C GLN A 70 5.54 -11.38 -15.70
N ILE A 71 4.80 -10.59 -16.49
CA ILE A 71 3.81 -9.65 -15.97
C ILE A 71 2.50 -10.40 -15.76
N HIS A 72 2.07 -10.48 -14.50
CA HIS A 72 0.75 -11.03 -14.16
C HIS A 72 -0.30 -9.92 -14.14
N SER A 73 -1.57 -10.30 -14.30
CA SER A 73 -2.70 -9.38 -14.20
C SER A 73 -3.50 -9.60 -12.92
N LEU A 74 -4.02 -8.51 -12.36
CA LEU A 74 -4.88 -8.57 -11.18
C LEU A 74 -6.29 -9.04 -11.58
N VAL A 75 -6.80 -10.07 -10.91
CA VAL A 75 -8.14 -10.61 -11.20
C VAL A 75 -9.21 -9.69 -10.61
N LYS A 76 -10.22 -9.35 -11.42
CA LYS A 76 -11.29 -8.40 -11.10
C LYS A 76 -12.64 -9.08 -11.39
N ILE A 77 -13.25 -9.67 -10.36
CA ILE A 77 -14.48 -10.50 -10.47
C ILE A 77 -15.72 -9.62 -10.31
N SER A 78 -16.84 -9.96 -10.96
CA SER A 78 -18.11 -9.24 -10.78
C SER A 78 -18.85 -9.58 -9.47
N TRP A 79 -19.74 -8.69 -9.04
CA TRP A 79 -20.59 -8.93 -7.85
C TRP A 79 -21.52 -10.14 -8.01
N ASN A 80 -22.12 -10.28 -9.20
CA ASN A 80 -23.08 -11.34 -9.51
C ASN A 80 -22.47 -12.72 -9.28
N THR A 81 -21.20 -12.86 -9.66
CA THR A 81 -20.42 -14.08 -9.50
C THR A 81 -20.02 -14.34 -8.04
N LEU A 82 -19.66 -13.30 -7.28
CA LEU A 82 -19.16 -13.43 -5.90
C LEU A 82 -20.25 -13.57 -4.82
N SER A 83 -21.38 -12.89 -5.00
CA SER A 83 -22.41 -12.73 -3.95
C SER A 83 -23.01 -14.06 -3.47
N ALA A 84 -23.10 -15.06 -4.35
CA ALA A 84 -23.54 -16.41 -3.98
C ALA A 84 -22.48 -17.17 -3.15
N ALA A 85 -21.20 -17.02 -3.50
CA ALA A 85 -20.10 -17.70 -2.80
C ALA A 85 -19.86 -17.12 -1.40
N LEU A 86 -20.09 -15.82 -1.21
CA LEU A 86 -20.02 -15.14 0.09
C LEU A 86 -21.10 -15.62 1.08
N GLY A 87 -22.22 -16.17 0.59
CA GLY A 87 -23.36 -16.61 1.41
C GLY A 87 -23.20 -17.99 2.06
N GLY A 88 -22.11 -18.73 1.81
CA GLY A 88 -21.79 -19.98 2.49
C GLY A 88 -22.73 -21.18 2.25
N SER A 89 -23.77 -21.02 1.42
CA SER A 89 -24.76 -22.03 0.99
C SER A 89 -25.38 -22.93 2.07
N ALA A 90 -26.64 -22.64 2.40
CA ALA A 90 -27.65 -23.69 2.62
C ALA A 90 -28.83 -23.63 1.61
N VAL A 91 -28.95 -22.55 0.80
CA VAL A 91 -30.10 -22.36 -0.12
C VAL A 91 -29.72 -21.70 -1.46
N GLY A 92 -28.44 -21.47 -1.76
CA GLY A 92 -28.05 -20.75 -3.00
C GLY A 92 -28.57 -19.30 -3.08
N ILE A 93 -28.94 -18.71 -1.94
CA ILE A 93 -29.44 -17.32 -1.86
C ILE A 93 -28.22 -16.37 -1.78
N PRO A 94 -28.08 -15.40 -2.71
CA PRO A 94 -27.00 -14.41 -2.67
C PRO A 94 -27.08 -13.50 -1.43
N VAL A 95 -25.92 -13.06 -0.94
CA VAL A 95 -25.86 -12.00 0.08
C VAL A 95 -26.32 -10.68 -0.52
N THR A 96 -27.18 -9.97 0.20
CA THR A 96 -27.74 -8.68 -0.22
C THR A 96 -26.88 -7.49 0.21
N ALA A 97 -26.98 -6.36 -0.50
CA ALA A 97 -26.22 -5.15 -0.16
C ALA A 97 -26.56 -4.61 1.25
N THR A 98 -27.80 -4.78 1.70
CA THR A 98 -28.27 -4.35 3.03
C THR A 98 -27.71 -5.21 4.16
N GLN A 99 -27.43 -6.49 3.90
CA GLN A 99 -26.70 -7.36 4.83
C GLN A 99 -25.23 -6.94 5.01
N ILE A 100 -24.65 -6.27 4.01
CA ILE A 100 -23.25 -5.83 4.02
C ILE A 100 -23.12 -4.39 4.50
N ILE A 101 -24.04 -3.50 4.13
CA ILE A 101 -23.96 -2.07 4.44
C ILE A 101 -25.26 -1.63 5.11
N GLY A 102 -25.17 -1.28 6.39
CA GLY A 102 -26.32 -0.88 7.21
C GLY A 102 -26.79 0.53 6.92
N GLU A 103 -27.96 0.89 7.45
CA GLU A 103 -28.54 2.22 7.28
C GLU A 103 -27.65 3.34 7.82
N LYS A 104 -26.75 3.01 8.75
CA LYS A 104 -25.75 3.92 9.33
C LYS A 104 -24.37 3.79 8.68
N GLY A 105 -24.25 3.13 7.52
CA GLY A 105 -22.98 2.91 6.82
C GLY A 105 -22.01 1.95 7.53
N VAL A 106 -22.52 1.21 8.51
CA VAL A 106 -21.79 0.16 9.24
C VAL A 106 -21.67 -1.08 8.35
N MET A 107 -20.48 -1.68 8.29
CA MET A 107 -20.25 -2.91 7.54
C MET A 107 -20.74 -4.14 8.31
N TRP A 108 -21.38 -5.09 7.61
CA TRP A 108 -22.01 -6.29 8.15
C TRP A 108 -22.95 -6.01 9.34
N PRO A 109 -23.90 -5.05 9.19
CA PRO A 109 -24.71 -4.48 10.27
C PRO A 109 -25.63 -5.49 10.98
N GLN A 110 -26.28 -6.40 10.25
CA GLN A 110 -27.32 -7.28 10.79
C GLN A 110 -26.74 -8.19 11.89
N GLN A 111 -25.49 -8.58 11.72
CA GLN A 111 -24.77 -9.49 12.61
C GLN A 111 -24.06 -8.77 13.78
N LEU A 112 -24.07 -7.44 13.78
CA LEU A 112 -23.69 -6.61 14.93
C LEU A 112 -24.90 -6.35 15.86
N VAL A 113 -26.11 -6.31 15.30
CA VAL A 113 -27.37 -6.11 16.03
C VAL A 113 -27.80 -7.36 16.79
N ASP A 114 -27.57 -8.56 16.23
CA ASP A 114 -27.91 -9.85 16.85
C ASP A 114 -26.99 -10.26 18.03
N ARG A 115 -25.96 -9.46 18.35
CA ARG A 115 -25.03 -9.73 19.45
C ARG A 115 -25.57 -9.19 20.78
N THR A 116 -26.60 -9.85 21.31
CA THR A 116 -26.95 -9.73 22.72
C THR A 116 -25.86 -10.34 23.62
N ARG A 117 -25.70 -9.77 24.81
CA ARG A 117 -24.64 -9.89 25.83
C ARG A 117 -24.15 -11.30 26.26
N ASP A 118 -24.73 -12.40 25.77
CA ASP A 118 -24.62 -13.73 26.38
C ASP A 118 -23.73 -14.75 25.63
N THR A 119 -22.84 -14.31 24.74
CA THR A 119 -21.84 -15.22 24.18
C THR A 119 -20.45 -14.85 24.67
N GLU A 120 -19.91 -15.67 25.58
CA GLU A 120 -18.51 -15.69 26.05
C GLU A 120 -17.47 -15.83 24.91
N HIS A 121 -17.93 -15.87 23.66
CA HIS A 121 -17.12 -15.98 22.46
C HIS A 121 -17.60 -14.95 21.45
N LEU A 122 -17.10 -13.71 21.54
CA LEU A 122 -17.17 -12.74 20.44
C LEU A 122 -16.41 -13.32 19.23
N PRO A 123 -17.07 -13.86 18.19
CA PRO A 123 -16.36 -14.27 16.99
C PRO A 123 -16.23 -12.99 16.18
N LEU A 124 -15.24 -12.15 16.46
CA LEU A 124 -14.91 -10.97 15.65
C LEU A 124 -14.40 -11.35 14.24
N THR A 125 -14.49 -12.62 13.84
CA THR A 125 -13.69 -13.24 12.79
C THR A 125 -14.47 -14.10 11.79
N ARG A 126 -15.77 -13.90 11.57
CA ARG A 126 -16.53 -14.72 10.59
C ARG A 126 -16.92 -14.02 9.29
N TYR A 127 -16.61 -12.74 9.11
CA TYR A 127 -17.03 -11.99 7.93
C TYR A 127 -15.84 -11.33 7.21
N PRO A 128 -15.83 -11.37 5.87
CA PRO A 128 -14.75 -10.82 5.09
C PRO A 128 -14.71 -9.30 5.20
N THR A 129 -13.51 -8.73 5.21
CA THR A 129 -13.33 -7.28 5.11
C THR A 129 -13.58 -6.86 3.67
N ILE A 130 -14.53 -5.96 3.43
CA ILE A 130 -14.83 -5.40 2.11
C ILE A 130 -14.39 -3.93 2.10
N ILE A 131 -13.70 -3.49 1.06
CA ILE A 131 -13.19 -2.12 0.94
C ILE A 131 -13.63 -1.50 -0.37
N PHE A 132 -14.23 -0.31 -0.31
CA PHE A 132 -14.50 0.48 -1.51
C PHE A 132 -13.25 1.28 -1.88
N LEU A 133 -12.70 1.07 -3.07
CA LEU A 133 -11.46 1.72 -3.51
C LEU A 133 -11.70 3.03 -4.25
N GLY A 134 -12.89 3.18 -4.84
CA GLY A 134 -13.26 4.27 -5.74
C GLY A 134 -13.90 3.76 -7.03
N THR A 135 -13.83 4.55 -8.08
CA THR A 135 -14.32 4.20 -9.43
C THR A 135 -13.22 4.28 -10.46
N ASP A 136 -13.14 3.30 -11.36
CA ASP A 136 -12.26 3.30 -12.52
C ASP A 136 -12.87 4.14 -13.64
N GLU A 137 -12.33 5.34 -13.84
CA GLU A 137 -12.80 6.29 -14.86
C GLU A 137 -12.23 6.02 -16.26
N SER A 138 -11.36 5.01 -16.41
CA SER A 138 -10.82 4.63 -17.73
C SER A 138 -11.86 3.95 -18.63
N THR A 139 -12.96 3.47 -18.06
CA THR A 139 -14.03 2.81 -18.81
C THR A 139 -14.95 3.83 -19.49
N THR A 140 -15.18 3.67 -20.80
CA THR A 140 -16.04 4.56 -21.62
C THR A 140 -17.53 4.52 -21.26
N GLU A 141 -17.97 3.47 -20.56
CA GLU A 141 -19.33 3.30 -20.08
C GLU A 141 -19.35 3.47 -18.56
N GLY A 142 -19.60 4.69 -18.09
CA GLY A 142 -19.76 4.91 -16.67
C GLY A 142 -21.10 4.39 -16.14
N VAL A 143 -21.28 4.52 -14.83
CA VAL A 143 -22.44 4.05 -14.08
C VAL A 143 -23.14 5.26 -13.48
N THR A 144 -24.45 5.32 -13.62
CA THR A 144 -25.28 6.26 -12.86
C THR A 144 -25.50 5.70 -11.46
N LEU A 145 -24.97 6.38 -10.45
CA LEU A 145 -25.18 6.03 -9.04
C LEU A 145 -25.84 7.21 -8.32
N PRO A 146 -26.60 6.96 -7.24
CA PRO A 146 -27.18 8.03 -6.44
C PRO A 146 -26.05 8.84 -5.81
N LEU A 147 -25.89 10.08 -6.24
CA LEU A 147 -24.95 11.02 -5.65
C LEU A 147 -25.69 11.92 -4.67
N GLU A 148 -25.11 12.09 -3.49
CA GLU A 148 -25.60 13.02 -2.49
C GLU A 148 -24.63 14.21 -2.44
N PRO A 149 -25.13 15.46 -2.38
CA PRO A 149 -24.27 16.63 -2.26
C PRO A 149 -23.44 16.57 -0.98
N ALA A 150 -22.24 17.16 -1.02
CA ALA A 150 -21.41 17.28 0.17
C ALA A 150 -22.18 18.06 1.26
N LYS A 151 -22.15 17.60 2.51
CA LYS A 151 -22.95 18.15 3.63
C LYS A 151 -22.76 19.66 3.89
N ASP A 152 -21.72 20.28 3.32
CA ASP A 152 -21.38 21.70 3.49
C ASP A 152 -21.69 22.60 2.27
N SER A 153 -22.22 22.06 1.15
CA SER A 153 -22.51 22.86 -0.06
C SER A 153 -23.90 23.52 -0.03
N ALA A 154 -24.33 24.02 1.12
CA ALA A 154 -25.68 24.52 1.35
C ALA A 154 -26.02 25.85 0.62
N GLN A 155 -25.14 26.38 -0.23
CA GLN A 155 -25.37 27.69 -0.87
C GLN A 155 -25.25 27.73 -2.41
N ASP A 156 -24.77 26.67 -3.07
CA ASP A 156 -24.82 26.56 -4.53
C ASP A 156 -25.33 25.17 -4.90
N VAL A 157 -26.64 24.98 -4.72
CA VAL A 157 -27.31 23.76 -5.16
C VAL A 157 -27.59 23.90 -6.65
N ASP A 158 -26.56 23.72 -7.48
CA ASP A 158 -26.81 23.40 -8.88
C ASP A 158 -27.64 22.12 -8.89
N GLN A 159 -28.77 22.15 -9.60
CA GLN A 159 -29.63 20.99 -9.90
C GLN A 159 -28.89 19.82 -10.60
N ALA A 160 -27.57 19.91 -10.79
CA ALA A 160 -26.74 19.03 -11.58
C ALA A 160 -26.33 17.71 -10.89
N PHE A 161 -26.53 17.54 -9.58
CA PHE A 161 -26.03 16.35 -8.88
C PHE A 161 -26.90 15.09 -8.97
N GLU A 162 -28.06 15.12 -9.64
CA GLU A 162 -29.00 14.00 -9.55
C GLU A 162 -28.49 12.70 -10.20
N GLU A 163 -27.72 12.72 -11.28
CA GLU A 163 -27.21 11.50 -11.92
C GLU A 163 -25.93 11.76 -12.73
N HIS A 164 -24.73 11.74 -12.11
CA HIS A 164 -23.49 11.73 -12.88
C HIS A 164 -23.04 10.31 -13.20
N THR A 165 -22.68 10.12 -14.47
CA THR A 165 -21.97 8.94 -14.98
C THR A 165 -20.57 8.91 -14.38
N ILE A 166 -20.35 8.06 -13.39
CA ILE A 166 -19.03 7.84 -12.76
C ILE A 166 -18.36 6.58 -13.32
N GLY A 167 -17.07 6.39 -13.08
CA GLY A 167 -16.37 5.17 -13.50
C GLY A 167 -16.91 3.87 -12.88
N SER A 168 -16.38 2.73 -13.31
CA SER A 168 -16.78 1.41 -12.78
C SER A 168 -16.38 1.23 -11.30
N PRO A 169 -17.29 0.88 -10.37
CA PRO A 169 -16.95 0.71 -8.95
C PRO A 169 -15.90 -0.36 -8.69
N MET A 170 -14.85 -0.02 -7.94
CA MET A 170 -13.75 -0.92 -7.59
C MET A 170 -13.76 -1.25 -6.11
N TRP A 171 -13.64 -2.54 -5.80
CA TRP A 171 -13.71 -3.08 -4.45
C TRP A 171 -12.56 -4.06 -4.18
N ALA A 172 -12.15 -4.17 -2.93
CA ALA A 172 -11.27 -5.24 -2.45
C ALA A 172 -11.98 -6.07 -1.37
N ILE A 173 -11.77 -7.39 -1.38
CA ILE A 173 -12.34 -8.30 -0.38
C ILE A 173 -11.23 -9.17 0.18
N ASP A 174 -11.10 -9.18 1.51
CA ASP A 174 -10.31 -10.18 2.23
C ASP A 174 -11.14 -11.44 2.45
N VAL A 175 -10.82 -12.50 1.72
CA VAL A 175 -11.51 -13.80 1.74
C VAL A 175 -10.79 -14.84 2.60
N THR A 176 -9.79 -14.42 3.40
CA THR A 176 -9.00 -15.32 4.26
C THR A 176 -9.89 -16.19 5.17
N GLU A 177 -10.95 -15.60 5.74
CA GLU A 177 -11.89 -16.29 6.64
C GLU A 177 -13.10 -16.90 5.91
N VAL A 178 -13.05 -16.99 4.58
CA VAL A 178 -14.12 -17.56 3.73
C VAL A 178 -13.55 -18.76 2.96
N PRO A 179 -13.56 -19.98 3.54
CA PRO A 179 -12.84 -21.13 2.97
C PRO A 179 -13.19 -21.45 1.51
N SER A 180 -14.44 -21.26 1.09
CA SER A 180 -14.86 -21.44 -0.31
C SER A 180 -14.16 -20.47 -1.28
N LEU A 181 -13.95 -19.23 -0.86
CA LEU A 181 -13.26 -18.20 -1.65
C LEU A 181 -11.76 -18.15 -1.36
N ALA A 182 -11.25 -18.96 -0.44
CA ALA A 182 -9.81 -19.19 -0.28
C ALA A 182 -9.30 -20.33 -1.19
N ASP A 183 -10.20 -21.18 -1.69
CA ASP A 183 -9.90 -22.28 -2.60
C ASP A 183 -9.71 -21.78 -4.04
N GLU A 184 -8.45 -21.81 -4.51
CA GLU A 184 -8.06 -21.41 -5.86
C GLU A 184 -8.76 -22.23 -6.96
N ALA A 185 -9.08 -23.51 -6.71
CA ALA A 185 -9.77 -24.36 -7.67
C ALA A 185 -11.22 -23.90 -7.87
N LEU A 186 -11.92 -23.61 -6.76
CA LEU A 186 -13.29 -23.11 -6.82
C LEU A 186 -13.35 -21.71 -7.44
N ILE A 187 -12.44 -20.81 -7.07
CA ILE A 187 -12.37 -19.47 -7.69
C ILE A 187 -12.06 -19.57 -9.18
N THR A 188 -11.20 -20.50 -9.59
CA THR A 188 -10.91 -20.71 -11.02
C THR A 188 -12.16 -21.15 -11.78
N GLN A 189 -12.97 -22.06 -11.22
CA GLN A 189 -14.25 -22.44 -11.82
C GLN A 189 -15.24 -21.28 -11.89
N ILE A 190 -15.31 -20.48 -10.82
CA ILE A 190 -16.17 -19.29 -10.73
C ILE A 190 -15.77 -18.27 -11.81
N TRP A 191 -14.46 -18.03 -11.95
CA TRP A 191 -13.91 -17.12 -12.96
C TRP A 191 -14.12 -17.61 -14.39
N GLN A 192 -13.93 -18.91 -14.64
CA GLN A 192 -14.17 -19.52 -15.96
C GLN A 192 -15.61 -19.32 -16.42
N LYS A 193 -16.60 -19.53 -15.54
CA LYS A 193 -18.01 -19.28 -15.87
C LYS A 193 -18.29 -17.82 -16.27
N GLU A 194 -17.60 -16.86 -15.64
CA GLU A 194 -17.70 -15.44 -16.00
C GLU A 194 -17.06 -15.18 -17.37
N GLN A 195 -15.93 -15.82 -17.68
CA GLN A 195 -15.22 -15.68 -18.96
C GLN A 195 -15.88 -16.42 -20.14
N ASP A 196 -16.49 -17.59 -19.90
CA ASP A 196 -17.20 -18.37 -20.93
C ASP A 196 -18.40 -17.59 -21.48
N SER A 197 -19.00 -16.74 -20.65
CA SER A 197 -20.05 -15.80 -21.06
C SER A 197 -19.54 -14.69 -22.00
N SER A 198 -18.21 -14.56 -22.15
CA SER A 198 -17.51 -13.57 -22.97
C SER A 198 -16.59 -14.15 -24.05
N GLY A 199 -16.50 -15.48 -24.19
CA GLY A 199 -15.82 -16.15 -25.31
C GLY A 199 -14.29 -16.19 -25.27
N VAL A 200 -13.66 -16.11 -24.09
CA VAL A 200 -12.19 -16.14 -23.93
C VAL A 200 -11.72 -17.51 -23.38
N GLU A 201 -10.83 -18.20 -24.09
CA GLU A 201 -10.33 -19.52 -23.69
C GLU A 201 -9.37 -19.48 -22.48
N ASN A 202 -9.63 -20.38 -21.52
CA ASN A 202 -8.71 -20.98 -20.54
C ASN A 202 -7.80 -20.06 -19.72
N ALA A 203 -8.35 -19.47 -18.66
CA ALA A 203 -7.56 -19.05 -17.50
C ALA A 203 -7.11 -20.28 -16.68
N GLN A 204 -6.02 -20.92 -17.10
CA GLN A 204 -5.33 -21.94 -16.30
C GLN A 204 -4.24 -21.25 -15.48
N GLY A 205 -4.53 -20.92 -14.22
CA GLY A 205 -3.51 -20.42 -13.29
C GLY A 205 -3.91 -19.20 -12.46
N LEU A 206 -5.07 -19.21 -11.80
CA LEU A 206 -5.34 -18.21 -10.77
C LEU A 206 -4.60 -18.58 -9.47
N ARG A 207 -3.88 -17.63 -8.90
CA ARG A 207 -3.04 -17.86 -7.70
C ARG A 207 -3.09 -16.67 -6.76
N PHE A 208 -3.12 -16.91 -5.47
CA PHE A 208 -2.86 -15.87 -4.47
C PHE A 208 -1.34 -15.69 -4.30
N MET A 209 -0.79 -14.59 -4.83
CA MET A 209 0.66 -14.35 -4.86
C MET A 209 1.09 -13.25 -3.88
N ASP A 210 2.32 -13.35 -3.36
CA ASP A 210 2.89 -12.23 -2.59
C ASP A 210 3.03 -10.99 -3.51
N LEU A 211 2.55 -9.83 -3.04
CA LEU A 211 2.51 -8.62 -3.87
C LEU A 211 3.91 -8.17 -4.33
N ARG A 212 4.98 -8.48 -3.59
CA ARG A 212 6.36 -8.15 -4.02
C ARG A 212 6.83 -8.99 -5.20
N THR A 213 6.31 -10.21 -5.34
CA THR A 213 6.70 -11.16 -6.39
C THR A 213 5.64 -11.31 -7.48
N ALA A 214 4.46 -10.73 -7.29
CA ALA A 214 3.36 -10.78 -8.24
C ALA A 214 3.67 -10.06 -9.56
N LEU A 215 4.55 -9.06 -9.58
CA LEU A 215 5.00 -8.37 -10.81
C LEU A 215 3.81 -7.93 -11.72
N LEU A 216 2.91 -7.14 -11.16
CA LEU A 216 1.77 -6.56 -11.85
C LEU A 216 2.14 -5.41 -12.81
N GLY A 217 1.26 -5.05 -13.73
CA GLY A 217 1.32 -3.75 -14.42
C GLY A 217 1.14 -2.59 -13.45
N ILE A 218 1.60 -1.37 -13.80
CA ILE A 218 1.59 -0.20 -12.88
C ILE A 218 0.18 0.10 -12.33
N SER A 219 -0.85 0.05 -13.18
CA SER A 219 -2.25 0.29 -12.78
C SER A 219 -2.70 -0.71 -11.70
N ASP A 220 -2.52 -2.00 -11.99
CA ASP A 220 -2.88 -3.11 -11.10
C ASP A 220 -2.04 -3.10 -9.82
N ALA A 221 -0.74 -2.79 -9.91
CA ALA A 221 0.15 -2.65 -8.76
C ALA A 221 -0.33 -1.54 -7.82
N SER A 222 -0.73 -0.38 -8.35
CA SER A 222 -1.26 0.72 -7.53
C SER A 222 -2.57 0.35 -6.83
N MET A 223 -3.49 -0.31 -7.53
CA MET A 223 -4.75 -0.77 -6.94
C MET A 223 -4.54 -1.84 -5.88
N ALA A 224 -3.66 -2.82 -6.15
CA ALA A 224 -3.31 -3.86 -5.20
C ALA A 224 -2.61 -3.28 -3.96
N ALA A 225 -1.76 -2.26 -4.13
CA ALA A 225 -1.13 -1.56 -3.01
C ALA A 225 -2.15 -0.84 -2.11
N GLN A 226 -3.07 -0.06 -2.70
CA GLN A 226 -4.16 0.58 -1.93
C GLN A 226 -5.00 -0.45 -1.18
N SER A 227 -5.41 -1.52 -1.87
CA SER A 227 -6.21 -2.60 -1.30
C SER A 227 -5.51 -3.27 -0.14
N ARG A 228 -4.24 -3.69 -0.34
CA ARG A 228 -3.46 -4.39 0.67
C ARG A 228 -3.26 -3.56 1.93
N SER A 229 -2.91 -2.27 1.81
CA SER A 229 -2.72 -1.39 2.98
C SER A 229 -4.00 -1.25 3.80
N LEU A 230 -5.17 -1.12 3.13
CA LEU A 230 -6.46 -0.98 3.82
C LEU A 230 -6.91 -2.30 4.45
N ILE A 231 -6.70 -3.43 3.79
CA ILE A 231 -6.99 -4.76 4.36
C ILE A 231 -6.11 -5.00 5.58
N ASP A 232 -4.79 -4.82 5.45
CA ASP A 232 -3.84 -5.02 6.55
C ASP A 232 -4.19 -4.14 7.75
N TRP A 233 -4.54 -2.86 7.52
CA TRP A 233 -4.99 -1.96 8.58
C TRP A 233 -6.26 -2.44 9.29
N ASN A 234 -7.31 -2.83 8.55
CA ASN A 234 -8.55 -3.33 9.16
C ASN A 234 -8.31 -4.64 9.96
N ILE A 235 -7.46 -5.55 9.46
CA ILE A 235 -7.16 -6.81 10.13
C ILE A 235 -6.35 -6.61 11.41
N ARG A 236 -5.39 -5.68 11.42
CA ARG A 236 -4.51 -5.44 12.59
C ARG A 236 -5.16 -4.60 13.67
N ASN A 237 -6.12 -3.73 13.33
CA ASN A 237 -6.71 -2.76 14.26
C ASN A 237 -8.11 -3.18 14.74
N ARG A 238 -8.25 -4.43 15.18
CA ARG A 238 -9.53 -5.01 15.66
C ARG A 238 -10.02 -4.48 17.01
N PHE A 239 -9.18 -3.71 17.70
CA PHE A 239 -9.48 -3.14 19.00
C PHE A 239 -9.17 -1.63 19.02
N CYS A 240 -9.96 -0.89 19.79
CA CYS A 240 -9.89 0.55 19.89
C CYS A 240 -8.67 0.96 20.71
N SER A 241 -7.75 1.71 20.12
CA SER A 241 -6.53 2.17 20.80
C SER A 241 -6.79 3.02 22.04
N ALA A 242 -7.96 3.66 22.16
CA ALA A 242 -8.33 4.48 23.31
C ALA A 242 -8.86 3.68 24.51
N CYS A 243 -9.58 2.58 24.29
CA CYS A 243 -10.28 1.87 25.37
C CYS A 243 -10.15 0.34 25.36
N GLY A 244 -9.53 -0.25 24.33
CA GLY A 244 -9.32 -1.69 24.18
C GLY A 244 -10.55 -2.50 23.74
N ARG A 245 -11.72 -1.87 23.54
CA ARG A 245 -12.93 -2.56 23.05
C ARG A 245 -12.80 -2.95 21.57
N PRO A 246 -13.53 -3.97 21.10
CA PRO A 246 -13.59 -4.28 19.69
C PRO A 246 -14.04 -3.09 18.84
N THR A 247 -13.46 -2.98 17.64
CA THR A 247 -13.85 -2.02 16.61
C THR A 247 -14.66 -2.70 15.53
N HIS A 248 -15.44 -1.91 14.79
CA HIS A 248 -16.07 -2.34 13.54
C HIS A 248 -15.69 -1.37 12.42
N SER A 249 -15.64 -1.89 11.20
CA SER A 249 -15.35 -1.10 10.01
C SER A 249 -16.56 -0.24 9.63
N GLN A 250 -16.30 1.04 9.40
CA GLN A 250 -17.20 2.04 8.85
C GLN A 250 -16.61 2.57 7.54
N TRP A 251 -17.47 3.20 6.74
CA TRP A 251 -17.05 3.82 5.48
C TRP A 251 -16.36 2.83 4.55
N VAL A 252 -16.80 1.57 4.64
CA VAL A 252 -16.32 0.45 3.84
C VAL A 252 -14.79 0.34 3.85
N GLY A 253 -14.22 0.19 5.05
CA GLY A 253 -12.78 -0.04 5.23
C GLY A 253 -11.94 1.21 5.49
N TRP A 254 -12.51 2.41 5.46
CA TRP A 254 -11.78 3.68 5.62
C TRP A 254 -11.89 4.31 7.01
N LYS A 255 -12.65 3.71 7.92
CA LYS A 255 -12.76 4.14 9.29
C LYS A 255 -13.01 2.95 10.21
N LEU A 256 -12.40 2.96 11.39
CA LEU A 256 -12.70 2.03 12.46
C LEU A 256 -13.40 2.80 13.58
N ALA A 257 -14.60 2.35 13.90
CA ALA A 257 -15.36 2.90 15.02
C ALA A 257 -15.29 1.93 16.20
N CYS A 258 -15.15 2.49 17.40
CA CYS A 258 -15.32 1.72 18.62
C CYS A 258 -16.78 1.24 18.71
N THR A 259 -16.99 0.00 19.15
CA THR A 259 -18.33 -0.48 19.51
C THR A 259 -18.86 0.34 20.71
N PRO A 260 -20.01 1.02 20.57
CA PRO A 260 -20.64 1.70 21.70
C PRO A 260 -21.37 0.66 22.58
N ASP A 261 -21.24 0.83 23.91
CA ASP A 261 -22.02 0.19 24.97
C ASP A 261 -22.18 -1.34 24.98
N VAL A 262 -21.05 -2.07 25.09
CA VAL A 262 -21.06 -3.16 26.07
C VAL A 262 -21.07 -2.50 27.44
N LYS A 263 -22.26 -2.30 28.00
CA LYS A 263 -22.45 -2.07 29.44
C LYS A 263 -21.57 -3.08 30.18
N ARG A 264 -20.66 -2.65 31.05
CA ARG A 264 -19.94 -3.62 31.90
C ARG A 264 -20.95 -4.27 32.86
N PRO A 265 -20.69 -5.47 33.39
CA PRO A 265 -21.51 -6.06 34.45
C PRO A 265 -21.73 -5.15 35.68
N SER A 266 -20.96 -4.06 35.81
CA SER A 266 -21.07 -3.03 36.84
C SER A 266 -22.30 -2.10 36.71
N ASP A 267 -23.05 -2.12 35.61
CA ASP A 267 -24.20 -1.21 35.43
C ASP A 267 -25.45 -1.65 36.23
N GLY A 268 -25.29 -2.66 37.08
CA GLY A 268 -26.26 -3.08 38.11
C GLY A 268 -25.64 -3.58 39.43
N HIS A 269 -24.30 -3.66 39.52
CA HIS A 269 -23.60 -3.98 40.76
C HIS A 269 -22.71 -2.80 41.15
N GLN A 270 -23.19 -2.02 42.10
CA GLN A 270 -22.34 -1.15 42.91
C GLN A 270 -21.44 -2.08 43.75
N ASP A 271 -20.25 -2.38 43.24
CA ASP A 271 -19.19 -2.91 44.08
C ASP A 271 -18.53 -1.73 44.80
N PRO A 272 -18.78 -1.54 46.11
CA PRO A 272 -18.19 -0.44 46.88
C PRO A 272 -16.67 -0.56 47.04
N ASN A 273 -16.07 -1.71 46.66
CA ASN A 273 -14.62 -1.94 46.67
C ASN A 273 -13.99 -1.90 45.28
N ALA A 274 -14.73 -1.50 44.23
CA ALA A 274 -14.15 -1.29 42.91
C ALA A 274 -13.20 -0.08 42.94
N THR A 275 -11.93 -0.33 43.24
CA THR A 275 -10.85 0.65 43.18
C THR A 275 -10.71 1.16 41.73
N ASP A 276 -11.33 2.30 41.44
CA ASP A 276 -11.08 3.40 40.47
C ASP A 276 -10.49 3.15 39.06
N LEU A 277 -9.97 1.96 38.73
CA LEU A 277 -9.47 1.60 37.40
C LEU A 277 -10.60 1.16 36.45
N HIS A 278 -11.73 0.70 36.99
CA HIS A 278 -12.86 0.16 36.21
C HIS A 278 -13.83 1.25 35.74
N ILE A 279 -13.76 2.45 36.31
CA ILE A 279 -14.42 3.68 35.84
C ILE A 279 -13.54 4.34 34.77
N ARG A 280 -13.01 3.57 33.81
CA ARG A 280 -12.57 4.18 32.55
C ARG A 280 -13.83 4.58 31.78
N ALA A 281 -14.13 5.87 31.95
CA ALA A 281 -15.13 6.71 31.33
C ALA A 281 -15.39 6.39 29.85
N GLN A 282 -16.54 6.85 29.36
CA GLN A 282 -16.92 6.91 27.93
C GLN A 282 -15.69 7.09 27.02
N CYS A 283 -15.59 6.27 25.97
CA CYS A 283 -14.42 6.24 25.09
C CYS A 283 -14.11 7.62 24.50
N LEU A 284 -12.84 7.98 24.39
CA LEU A 284 -12.41 9.23 23.75
C LEU A 284 -12.96 9.35 22.32
N THR A 285 -13.10 8.23 21.59
CA THR A 285 -13.71 8.20 20.26
C THR A 285 -15.20 8.54 20.23
N THR A 286 -15.88 8.43 21.39
CA THR A 286 -17.33 8.69 21.53
C THR A 286 -17.63 10.07 22.14
N LYS A 287 -16.64 10.71 22.78
CA LYS A 287 -16.78 12.01 23.46
C LYS A 287 -16.62 13.23 22.54
N GLY A 288 -16.51 13.01 21.23
CA GLY A 288 -16.41 14.06 20.20
C GLY A 288 -14.96 14.31 19.75
N GLY A 289 -14.81 14.73 18.50
CA GLY A 289 -13.53 15.01 17.84
C GLY A 289 -13.05 13.89 16.90
N VAL A 290 -12.25 14.29 15.92
CA VAL A 290 -11.61 13.38 14.95
C VAL A 290 -10.37 12.78 15.61
N GLN A 291 -10.32 11.44 15.69
CA GLN A 291 -9.19 10.71 16.27
C GLN A 291 -8.41 10.00 15.16
N ASN A 292 -7.13 10.30 15.01
CA ASN A 292 -6.30 9.80 13.90
C ASN A 292 -6.27 8.26 13.80
N PHE A 293 -6.21 7.56 14.93
CA PHE A 293 -6.16 6.10 15.01
C PHE A 293 -7.47 5.42 14.56
N CYS A 294 -8.54 6.18 14.35
CA CYS A 294 -9.76 5.68 13.69
C CYS A 294 -9.64 5.62 12.16
N TYR A 295 -8.55 6.12 11.57
CA TYR A 295 -8.34 6.19 10.12
C TYR A 295 -7.11 5.38 9.67
N PRO A 296 -7.07 4.94 8.41
CA PRO A 296 -5.92 4.22 7.85
C PRO A 296 -4.61 4.96 8.05
N ARG A 297 -3.59 4.23 8.52
CA ARG A 297 -2.27 4.77 8.76
C ARG A 297 -1.45 4.81 7.47
N SER A 298 -0.64 5.85 7.30
CA SER A 298 0.40 5.92 6.27
C SER A 298 1.65 6.48 6.94
N ASP A 299 2.61 5.59 7.22
CA ASP A 299 3.81 5.95 7.95
C ASP A 299 4.84 6.58 6.99
N PRO A 300 5.23 7.85 7.18
CA PRO A 300 6.22 8.49 6.32
C PRO A 300 7.62 7.91 6.59
N VAL A 301 8.30 7.55 5.51
CA VAL A 301 9.65 6.97 5.53
C VAL A 301 10.51 7.78 4.57
N CYS A 302 11.59 8.40 5.05
CA CYS A 302 12.56 9.01 4.15
C CYS A 302 13.43 7.90 3.52
N ILE A 303 13.72 8.01 2.23
CA ILE A 303 14.70 7.15 1.55
C ILE A 303 15.62 8.03 0.72
N MET A 304 16.92 7.95 1.01
CA MET A 304 17.86 9.01 0.65
C MET A 304 19.02 8.49 -0.18
N ALA A 305 19.19 9.09 -1.37
CA ALA A 305 20.37 8.96 -2.19
C ALA A 305 21.36 10.05 -1.80
N ILE A 306 22.34 9.71 -0.96
CA ILE A 306 23.33 10.66 -0.45
C ILE A 306 24.54 10.67 -1.38
N THR A 307 24.81 11.80 -2.02
CA THR A 307 26.00 11.99 -2.85
C THR A 307 27.17 12.45 -1.99
N ASN A 308 28.39 12.18 -2.41
CA ASN A 308 29.54 12.88 -1.85
C ASN A 308 29.58 14.35 -2.30
N SER A 309 30.46 15.15 -1.69
CA SER A 309 30.58 16.59 -1.96
C SER A 309 31.03 16.94 -3.39
N THR A 310 31.69 16.02 -4.10
CA THR A 310 32.06 16.20 -5.53
C THR A 310 30.97 15.68 -6.48
N ASN A 311 29.91 15.06 -5.94
CA ASN A 311 28.83 14.46 -6.69
C ASN A 311 29.31 13.48 -7.78
N ASP A 312 30.33 12.67 -7.48
CA ASP A 312 30.83 11.60 -8.35
C ASP A 312 30.67 10.20 -7.74
N ALA A 313 30.26 10.11 -6.47
CA ALA A 313 29.91 8.87 -5.79
C ALA A 313 28.60 9.00 -4.97
N ILE A 314 27.95 7.87 -4.72
CA ILE A 314 26.71 7.77 -3.92
C ILE A 314 26.87 6.77 -2.78
N LEU A 315 26.40 7.13 -1.60
CA LEU A 315 26.38 6.27 -0.42
C LEU A 315 25.29 5.20 -0.57
N LEU A 316 25.67 3.94 -0.42
CA LEU A 316 24.75 2.82 -0.32
C LEU A 316 25.10 1.97 0.90
N GLY A 317 24.07 1.45 1.58
CA GLY A 317 24.19 0.57 2.73
C GLY A 317 23.62 -0.81 2.48
N ARG A 318 24.03 -1.78 3.29
CA ARG A 318 23.43 -3.13 3.35
C ARG A 318 23.23 -3.61 4.78
N LYS A 319 22.14 -4.35 5.02
CA LYS A 319 21.90 -5.05 6.29
C LYS A 319 22.45 -6.47 6.24
N LYS A 320 22.86 -7.00 7.39
CA LYS A 320 23.43 -8.35 7.51
C LYS A 320 22.54 -9.47 6.99
N ILE A 321 21.22 -9.32 7.10
CA ILE A 321 20.23 -10.32 6.67
C ILE A 321 19.99 -10.32 5.15
N TRP A 322 20.48 -9.31 4.43
CA TRP A 322 20.27 -9.19 2.99
C TRP A 322 21.20 -10.11 2.20
N PRO A 323 20.78 -10.57 1.00
CA PRO A 323 21.63 -11.33 0.09
C PRO A 323 23.00 -10.66 -0.09
N GLU A 324 24.06 -11.45 -0.17
CA GLU A 324 25.42 -10.95 -0.36
C GLU A 324 25.48 -9.99 -1.57
N GLY A 325 26.12 -8.83 -1.35
CA GLY A 325 26.29 -7.79 -2.34
C GLY A 325 25.05 -6.97 -2.70
N PHE A 326 23.89 -7.19 -2.07
CA PHE A 326 22.73 -6.32 -2.23
C PHE A 326 22.91 -5.03 -1.41
N TYR A 327 23.00 -3.88 -2.08
CA TYR A 327 23.14 -2.54 -1.50
C TYR A 327 21.99 -1.63 -1.95
N SER A 328 21.56 -0.72 -1.08
CA SER A 328 20.46 0.22 -1.34
C SER A 328 20.73 1.59 -0.73
N CYS A 329 19.94 2.59 -1.12
CA CYS A 329 19.80 3.84 -0.38
C CYS A 329 19.44 3.57 1.09
N LEU A 330 19.91 4.44 1.99
CA LEU A 330 19.52 4.45 3.40
C LEU A 330 18.07 4.90 3.53
N ALA A 331 17.37 4.42 4.56
CA ALA A 331 15.96 4.75 4.76
C ALA A 331 15.52 4.54 6.19
N GLY A 332 14.71 5.46 6.71
CA GLY A 332 14.14 5.35 8.05
C GLY A 332 12.84 6.13 8.24
N PHE A 333 12.19 5.86 9.35
CA PHE A 333 10.91 6.48 9.67
C PHE A 333 11.13 7.95 10.08
N ILE A 334 10.24 8.83 9.66
CA ILE A 334 10.22 10.21 10.15
C ILE A 334 9.61 10.21 11.56
N GLU A 335 10.29 10.83 12.52
CA GLU A 335 9.84 10.86 13.91
C GLU A 335 8.85 12.01 14.20
N PRO A 336 8.03 11.89 15.27
CA PRO A 336 7.13 12.96 15.68
C PRO A 336 7.88 14.27 15.99
N GLY A 337 7.49 15.36 15.32
CA GLY A 337 8.13 16.67 15.49
C GLY A 337 9.34 16.89 14.57
N GLU A 338 9.68 15.92 13.73
CA GLU A 338 10.80 15.99 12.80
C GLU A 338 10.36 16.47 11.41
N SER A 339 11.18 17.30 10.75
CA SER A 339 11.02 17.61 9.33
C SER A 339 11.58 16.47 8.45
N LEU A 340 11.25 16.46 7.16
CA LEU A 340 11.82 15.47 6.23
C LEU A 340 13.35 15.60 6.18
N GLU A 341 13.84 16.83 6.15
CA GLU A 341 15.25 17.17 6.06
C GLU A 341 16.01 16.78 7.33
N ASP A 342 15.40 16.96 8.50
CA ASP A 342 15.99 16.56 9.78
C ASP A 342 16.07 15.03 9.88
N SER A 343 15.01 14.31 9.46
CA SER A 343 15.00 12.84 9.41
C SER A 343 16.11 12.29 8.53
N VAL A 344 16.34 12.88 7.37
CA VAL A 344 17.43 12.48 6.46
C VAL A 344 18.80 12.67 7.11
N ARG A 345 19.00 13.78 7.83
CA ARG A 345 20.26 14.04 8.54
C ARG A 345 20.47 13.09 9.72
N ARG A 346 19.41 12.83 10.49
CA ARG A 346 19.44 11.90 11.61
C ARG A 346 19.77 10.49 11.14
N GLU A 347 18.98 9.94 10.22
CA GLU A 347 19.14 8.58 9.71
C GLU A 347 20.51 8.35 9.06
N ALA A 348 20.98 9.30 8.24
CA ALA A 348 22.32 9.20 7.64
C ALA A 348 23.45 9.19 8.68
N TRP A 349 23.28 9.96 9.76
CA TRP A 349 24.24 10.02 10.84
C TRP A 349 24.18 8.77 11.73
N GLU A 350 22.99 8.27 12.04
CA GLU A 350 22.78 7.06 12.87
C GLU A 350 23.26 5.79 12.17
N GLU A 351 22.89 5.57 10.90
CA GLU A 351 23.21 4.32 10.20
C GLU A 351 24.64 4.28 9.63
N ALA A 352 25.18 5.44 9.22
CA ALA A 352 26.44 5.52 8.47
C ALA A 352 27.44 6.56 8.98
N GLY A 353 27.09 7.37 9.99
CA GLY A 353 27.93 8.48 10.48
C GLY A 353 28.17 9.59 9.46
N VAL A 354 27.29 9.73 8.46
CA VAL A 354 27.43 10.73 7.40
C VAL A 354 26.61 11.97 7.73
N LYS A 355 27.28 13.12 7.81
CA LYS A 355 26.61 14.43 7.93
C LYS A 355 26.12 14.88 6.57
N VAL A 356 24.87 15.34 6.51
CA VAL A 356 24.19 15.73 5.27
C VAL A 356 23.80 17.21 5.32
N GLY A 357 24.16 17.95 4.28
CA GLY A 357 23.84 19.36 4.09
C GLY A 357 22.48 19.55 3.39
N PRO A 358 22.44 20.08 2.16
CA PRO A 358 21.20 20.23 1.39
C PRO A 358 20.45 18.90 1.17
N VAL A 359 19.12 18.96 1.24
CA VAL A 359 18.21 17.83 0.98
C VAL A 359 17.18 18.29 -0.06
N ASN A 360 17.03 17.51 -1.13
CA ASN A 360 16.15 17.82 -2.26
C ASN A 360 15.17 16.68 -2.50
N TYR A 361 13.87 16.99 -2.54
CA TYR A 361 12.83 16.03 -2.86
C TYR A 361 12.90 15.53 -4.30
N HIS A 362 12.67 14.22 -4.50
CA HIS A 362 12.58 13.59 -5.82
C HIS A 362 11.15 13.14 -6.14
N SER A 363 10.65 12.11 -5.44
CA SER A 363 9.33 11.53 -5.68
C SER A 363 8.85 10.72 -4.48
N THR A 364 7.58 10.29 -4.47
CA THR A 364 7.04 9.38 -3.44
C THR A 364 6.59 8.05 -4.02
N GLN A 365 6.70 6.98 -3.24
CA GLN A 365 6.18 5.67 -3.58
C GLN A 365 5.41 5.09 -2.39
N PRO A 366 4.11 4.77 -2.54
CA PRO A 366 3.41 3.95 -1.56
C PRO A 366 4.12 2.60 -1.39
N TRP A 367 4.34 2.18 -0.15
CA TRP A 367 4.95 0.89 0.16
C TRP A 367 4.00 0.11 1.06
N PRO A 368 3.17 -0.78 0.47
CA PRO A 368 2.04 -1.39 1.16
C PRO A 368 2.48 -2.57 2.04
N PHE A 369 3.51 -2.40 2.87
CA PHE A 369 4.08 -3.45 3.70
C PHE A 369 4.57 -2.94 5.08
N PRO A 370 3.67 -2.64 6.03
CA PRO A 370 2.21 -2.78 5.96
C PRO A 370 1.50 -1.62 5.24
N GLY A 371 1.97 -0.37 5.42
CA GLY A 371 1.35 0.82 4.86
C GLY A 371 2.20 2.08 5.09
N SER A 372 3.33 2.17 4.39
CA SER A 372 4.25 3.31 4.46
C SER A 372 4.18 4.18 3.20
N LEU A 373 4.59 5.43 3.32
CA LEU A 373 4.85 6.32 2.19
C LEU A 373 6.36 6.57 2.12
N MET A 374 7.01 5.98 1.13
CA MET A 374 8.43 6.23 0.88
C MET A 374 8.58 7.59 0.22
N ILE A 375 9.39 8.45 0.80
CA ILE A 375 9.68 9.80 0.35
C ILE A 375 11.14 9.82 -0.12
N GLY A 376 11.32 9.75 -1.43
CA GLY A 376 12.63 9.72 -2.07
C GLY A 376 13.24 11.11 -2.12
N VAL A 377 14.49 11.22 -1.66
CA VAL A 377 15.24 12.48 -1.63
C VAL A 377 16.69 12.28 -2.06
N PHE A 378 17.33 13.36 -2.50
CA PHE A 378 18.77 13.47 -2.63
C PHE A 378 19.34 14.27 -1.47
N GLY A 379 20.40 13.77 -0.85
CA GLY A 379 21.18 14.50 0.15
C GLY A 379 22.61 14.70 -0.35
N GLU A 380 23.27 15.77 0.09
CA GLU A 380 24.70 15.99 -0.17
C GLU A 380 25.49 15.82 1.13
N ALA A 381 26.44 14.90 1.15
CA ALA A 381 27.32 14.70 2.30
C ALA A 381 28.31 15.86 2.44
N GLU A 382 28.67 16.19 3.68
CA GLU A 382 29.81 17.06 3.96
C GLU A 382 31.12 16.48 3.40
N ALA A 383 32.12 17.33 3.15
CA ALA A 383 33.40 16.90 2.61
C ALA A 383 34.13 15.91 3.55
N ASN A 384 34.76 14.89 2.97
CA ASN A 384 35.51 13.83 3.67
C ASN A 384 34.68 13.10 4.75
N PRO A 385 33.54 12.48 4.39
CA PRO A 385 32.70 11.79 5.36
C PRO A 385 33.40 10.55 5.94
N ASN A 386 33.37 10.39 7.26
CA ASN A 386 33.88 9.19 7.93
C ASN A 386 32.75 8.16 8.09
N ILE A 387 32.80 7.08 7.31
CA ILE A 387 31.77 6.04 7.38
C ILE A 387 31.93 5.19 8.64
N ARG A 388 30.84 5.02 9.37
CA ARG A 388 30.77 4.14 10.54
C ARG A 388 29.40 3.52 10.68
N THR A 389 29.34 2.22 10.94
CA THR A 389 28.10 1.44 11.08
C THR A 389 27.89 0.90 12.50
N ASP A 390 28.69 1.37 13.47
CA ASP A 390 28.71 0.89 14.84
C ASP A 390 27.68 1.58 15.76
N LEU A 391 27.14 2.72 15.34
CA LEU A 391 26.28 3.60 16.13
C LEU A 391 24.95 2.94 16.49
N ASP A 392 24.18 2.51 15.50
CA ASP A 392 22.90 1.80 15.68
C ASP A 392 22.99 0.29 15.38
N LYS A 393 24.05 -0.14 14.69
CA LYS A 393 24.33 -1.52 14.26
C LYS A 393 23.26 -2.12 13.33
N GLU A 394 22.52 -1.27 12.62
CA GLU A 394 21.55 -1.72 11.61
C GLU A 394 22.23 -2.21 10.32
N LEU A 395 23.30 -1.52 9.91
CA LEU A 395 24.07 -1.83 8.71
C LEU A 395 25.22 -2.79 8.98
N GLU A 396 25.41 -3.75 8.08
CA GLU A 396 26.62 -4.57 8.02
C GLU A 396 27.77 -3.84 7.34
N ASP A 397 27.47 -3.09 6.27
CA ASP A 397 28.45 -2.33 5.50
C ASP A 397 27.76 -1.12 4.84
N ALA A 398 28.50 -0.03 4.67
CA ALA A 398 28.07 1.19 4.00
C ALA A 398 29.26 1.79 3.25
N ARG A 399 29.08 2.17 1.98
CA ARG A 399 30.17 2.67 1.13
C ARG A 399 29.69 3.66 0.10
N PHE A 400 30.56 4.60 -0.28
CA PHE A 400 30.38 5.42 -1.46
C PHE A 400 30.80 4.63 -2.71
N PHE A 401 29.88 4.47 -3.66
CA PHE A 401 30.13 3.82 -4.94
C PHE A 401 30.28 4.86 -6.05
N PRO A 402 31.36 4.81 -6.87
CA PRO A 402 31.54 5.73 -7.99
C PRO A 402 30.41 5.64 -9.02
N ARG A 403 30.08 6.77 -9.64
CA ARG A 403 29.02 6.87 -10.65
C ARG A 403 29.20 5.86 -11.79
N SER A 404 30.44 5.61 -12.23
CA SER A 404 30.73 4.63 -13.29
C SER A 404 30.32 3.20 -12.92
N ILE A 405 30.62 2.77 -11.69
CA ILE A 405 30.23 1.45 -11.16
C ILE A 405 28.71 1.35 -11.03
N VAL A 406 28.07 2.40 -10.52
CA VAL A 406 26.61 2.43 -10.35
C VAL A 406 25.89 2.39 -11.70
N ARG A 407 26.34 3.15 -12.70
CA ARG A 407 25.78 3.11 -14.07
C ARG A 407 25.84 1.70 -14.64
N LYS A 408 26.98 1.03 -14.50
CA LYS A 408 27.16 -0.37 -14.93
C LYS A 408 26.17 -1.30 -14.22
N ALA A 409 25.99 -1.16 -12.91
CA ALA A 409 25.04 -1.97 -12.14
C ALA A 409 23.57 -1.76 -12.57
N VAL A 410 23.20 -0.52 -12.93
CA VAL A 410 21.86 -0.20 -13.46
C VAL A 410 21.64 -0.79 -14.86
N GLU A 411 22.65 -0.68 -15.75
CA GLU A 411 22.59 -1.15 -17.13
C GLU A 411 22.55 -2.68 -17.22
N THR A 412 23.46 -3.38 -16.54
CA THR A 412 23.57 -4.84 -16.64
C THR A 412 22.48 -5.57 -15.86
N ARG A 413 21.99 -4.96 -14.76
CA ARG A 413 21.09 -5.60 -13.78
C ARG A 413 21.68 -6.88 -13.15
N GLU A 414 22.98 -7.09 -13.29
CA GLU A 414 23.74 -8.22 -12.77
C GLU A 414 24.58 -7.82 -11.56
N VAL A 415 25.16 -8.82 -10.88
CA VAL A 415 26.07 -8.59 -9.76
C VAL A 415 27.42 -8.11 -10.31
N ILE A 416 27.80 -6.87 -9.98
CA ILE A 416 29.12 -6.33 -10.29
C ILE A 416 30.09 -6.78 -9.21
N THR A 417 31.24 -7.37 -9.59
CA THR A 417 32.28 -7.77 -8.63
C THR A 417 33.44 -6.78 -8.72
N LEU A 418 33.83 -6.20 -7.59
CA LEU A 418 34.93 -5.27 -7.42
C LEU A 418 36.13 -6.00 -6.79
N THR A 419 37.29 -5.83 -7.40
CA THR A 419 38.58 -6.33 -6.93
C THR A 419 39.14 -5.48 -5.80
N GLU A 420 40.10 -6.00 -5.05
CA GLU A 420 40.72 -5.26 -3.93
C GLU A 420 41.38 -3.95 -4.40
N ALA A 421 41.98 -3.94 -5.59
CA ALA A 421 42.60 -2.75 -6.15
C ALA A 421 41.57 -1.66 -6.51
N GLU A 422 40.41 -2.05 -7.06
CA GLU A 422 39.30 -1.13 -7.34
C GLU A 422 38.70 -0.56 -6.05
N ILE A 423 38.62 -1.38 -4.99
CA ILE A 423 38.14 -0.96 -3.67
C ILE A 423 39.11 0.06 -3.04
N MET A 424 40.42 -0.20 -3.10
CA MET A 424 41.43 0.73 -2.58
C MET A 424 41.36 2.09 -3.29
N GLN A 425 41.17 2.11 -4.61
CA GLN A 425 40.99 3.36 -5.37
C GLN A 425 39.70 4.12 -4.98
N MET A 426 38.65 3.40 -4.58
CA MET A 426 37.42 4.01 -4.07
C MET A 426 37.63 4.64 -2.69
N ASP A 427 38.39 3.98 -1.82
CA ASP A 427 38.65 4.42 -0.45
C ASP A 427 39.69 5.56 -0.39
N GLU A 428 40.63 5.64 -1.34
CA GLU A 428 41.61 6.73 -1.45
C GLU A 428 40.96 8.12 -1.65
N GLY A 429 39.74 8.19 -2.17
CA GLY A 429 38.93 9.42 -2.24
C GLY A 429 38.23 9.80 -0.92
N ASN A 430 38.25 8.93 0.10
CA ASN A 430 37.56 9.08 1.39
C ASN A 430 38.52 9.01 2.60
N ALA A 431 39.83 9.10 2.41
CA ALA A 431 40.80 8.78 3.45
C ALA A 431 40.90 9.82 4.58
N THR A 432 40.56 9.41 5.81
CA THR A 432 41.46 9.59 6.98
C THR A 432 41.56 8.29 7.78
N SER A 433 42.76 8.01 8.26
CA SER A 433 43.21 6.76 8.88
C SER A 433 42.70 6.58 10.32
N ASP A 434 42.26 5.37 10.66
CA ASP A 434 42.92 4.53 11.68
C ASP A 434 42.41 3.08 11.65
N THR A 435 43.34 2.13 11.63
CA THR A 435 43.19 0.66 11.49
C THR A 435 42.73 -0.03 12.79
N PRO A 436 42.32 -1.33 12.78
CA PRO A 436 42.09 -2.24 11.66
C PRO A 436 40.69 -2.91 11.69
N SER A 437 40.03 -3.02 10.53
CA SER A 437 39.12 -4.14 10.30
C SER A 437 39.59 -4.87 9.04
N LYS A 438 40.05 -6.12 9.21
CA LYS A 438 40.29 -7.01 8.07
C LYS A 438 38.96 -7.21 7.34
N LYS A 439 38.95 -6.89 6.04
CA LYS A 439 38.61 -7.81 4.94
C LYS A 439 38.72 -7.07 3.61
N PRO A 440 39.52 -7.59 2.68
CA PRO A 440 39.04 -7.66 1.32
C PRO A 440 38.95 -9.14 0.93
N THR A 441 37.72 -9.57 0.75
CA THR A 441 37.34 -10.54 -0.27
C THR A 441 36.41 -9.74 -1.17
N THR A 442 36.48 -9.97 -2.48
CA THR A 442 35.79 -9.19 -3.52
C THR A 442 34.41 -8.64 -3.10
N ILE A 443 34.17 -7.35 -3.34
CA ILE A 443 32.86 -6.75 -3.07
C ILE A 443 31.94 -7.02 -4.24
N LYS A 444 30.77 -7.59 -3.96
CA LYS A 444 29.69 -7.73 -4.93
C LYS A 444 28.72 -6.56 -4.77
N LEU A 445 28.34 -5.90 -5.86
CA LEU A 445 27.33 -4.86 -5.89
C LEU A 445 26.15 -5.30 -6.76
N ARG A 446 24.99 -5.31 -6.15
CA ARG A 446 23.67 -5.50 -6.76
C ARG A 446 22.73 -4.48 -6.15
N ILE A 447 21.98 -3.79 -7.00
CA ILE A 447 21.05 -2.74 -6.58
C ILE A 447 19.60 -3.24 -6.57
N PRO A 448 18.65 -2.49 -5.95
CA PRO A 448 17.24 -2.85 -5.93
C PRO A 448 16.63 -2.96 -7.34
N PRO A 449 15.52 -3.70 -7.51
CA PRO A 449 14.87 -3.84 -8.80
C PRO A 449 14.28 -2.51 -9.29
N PRO A 450 14.06 -2.34 -10.60
CA PRO A 450 13.52 -1.09 -11.14
C PRO A 450 12.17 -0.65 -10.53
N THR A 451 11.37 -1.57 -10.01
CA THR A 451 10.10 -1.27 -9.35
C THR A 451 10.26 -0.52 -8.02
N ALA A 452 11.46 -0.50 -7.41
CA ALA A 452 11.73 0.15 -6.14
C ALA A 452 12.17 1.61 -6.31
N ILE A 453 11.68 2.52 -5.46
CA ILE A 453 12.08 3.94 -5.44
C ILE A 453 13.59 4.12 -5.23
N ALA A 454 14.24 3.23 -4.47
CA ALA A 454 15.70 3.22 -4.32
C ALA A 454 16.40 3.09 -5.68
N HIS A 455 15.93 2.20 -6.55
CA HIS A 455 16.46 2.07 -7.90
C HIS A 455 16.23 3.35 -8.71
N GLN A 456 15.04 3.97 -8.57
CA GLN A 456 14.74 5.22 -9.27
C GLN A 456 15.68 6.35 -8.84
N LEU A 457 15.95 6.51 -7.54
CA LEU A 457 16.91 7.49 -7.04
C LEU A 457 18.33 7.23 -7.56
N ILE A 458 18.79 5.97 -7.47
CA ILE A 458 20.11 5.55 -7.96
C ILE A 458 20.25 5.82 -9.45
N LYS A 459 19.24 5.45 -10.26
CA LYS A 459 19.22 5.66 -11.71
C LYS A 459 19.22 7.17 -12.04
N THR A 460 18.34 7.95 -11.43
CA THR A 460 18.25 9.40 -11.65
C THR A 460 19.60 10.07 -11.41
N TRP A 461 20.28 9.76 -10.31
CA TRP A 461 21.62 10.27 -10.02
C TRP A 461 22.71 9.77 -10.99
N ALA A 462 22.65 8.50 -11.38
CA ALA A 462 23.68 7.88 -12.21
C ALA A 462 23.67 8.41 -13.66
N PHE A 463 22.48 8.69 -14.21
CA PHE A 463 22.30 9.12 -15.61
C PHE A 463 22.01 10.61 -15.76
N GLY A 464 21.71 11.32 -14.67
CA GLY A 464 21.24 12.71 -14.74
C GLY A 464 19.86 12.82 -15.40
N ASP A 465 19.08 11.72 -15.39
CA ASP A 465 17.70 11.73 -15.86
C ASP A 465 16.95 12.81 -15.07
N GLN A 466 16.15 13.62 -15.77
CA GLN A 466 15.32 14.62 -15.10
C GLN A 466 14.38 13.91 -14.10
N VAL A 467 14.14 14.54 -12.95
CA VAL A 467 13.04 14.15 -12.06
C VAL A 467 11.80 13.91 -12.93
N PRO A 468 11.10 12.79 -12.78
CA PRO A 468 9.76 12.61 -13.32
C PRO A 468 8.99 13.94 -13.31
N LYS A 469 8.75 14.54 -14.48
CA LYS A 469 8.00 15.79 -14.52
C LYS A 469 6.66 15.51 -13.81
N PRO A 470 6.25 16.33 -12.83
CA PRO A 470 4.91 16.19 -12.27
C PRO A 470 3.95 16.20 -13.45
N MET A 471 3.10 15.18 -13.50
CA MET A 471 2.19 14.99 -14.62
C MET A 471 1.44 16.31 -14.85
N GLN A 472 1.59 16.91 -16.03
CA GLN A 472 0.57 17.83 -16.54
C GLN A 472 -0.71 17.00 -16.58
N THR A 473 -1.64 17.37 -15.70
CA THR A 473 -3.05 16.98 -15.64
C THR A 473 -3.39 15.68 -16.36
N ILE A 474 -3.78 14.66 -15.58
CA ILE A 474 -4.70 13.62 -16.06
C ILE A 474 -5.74 14.33 -16.92
N GLY A 475 -5.82 13.96 -18.21
CA GLY A 475 -6.66 14.64 -19.20
C GLY A 475 -7.99 14.97 -18.55
N GLN A 476 -8.34 16.26 -18.58
CA GLN A 476 -9.46 16.87 -17.86
C GLN A 476 -10.25 15.84 -17.05
N ARG A 477 -9.83 15.62 -15.79
CA ARG A 477 -10.76 15.00 -14.83
C ARG A 477 -12.06 15.80 -14.99
N PRO A 478 -13.21 15.18 -15.26
CA PRO A 478 -14.45 15.93 -15.39
C PRO A 478 -14.51 16.86 -14.20
N ASN A 479 -14.64 18.16 -14.48
CA ASN A 479 -14.74 19.18 -13.44
C ASN A 479 -15.95 18.76 -12.58
N PHE A 480 -15.68 18.33 -11.36
CA PHE A 480 -16.68 18.21 -10.31
C PHE A 480 -16.85 19.58 -9.66
#